data_AF-A0A553HJC7-F1
#
_entry.id   AF-A0A553HJC7-F1
#
_cell.length_a   1.000
_cell.length_b   1.000
_cell.length_c   1.000
_cell.angle_alpha   90.00
_cell.angle_beta   90.00
_cell.angle_gamma   90.00
#
_symmetry.space_group_name_H-M   'P 1'
#
loop_
_entity.id
_entity.type
_entity.pdbx_description
1 polymer ?
#
loop_
_entity_poly.entity_id
_entity_poly.type
_entity_poly.pdbx_seq_one_letter_code
_entity_poly.pdbx_strand_id
1 'polypeptide(L)' 'MCDFEEFVFECQHSVIKLKSRCHFARNDPNHQCFGVKMLRESWRQDGQLCDNCLANGYHIQNGVIWRRA' A
#
# COMPACT_ATOMS: atom_id res chain seq x y z
N MET A 1 -7.66 10.33 15.07
CA MET A 1 -7.10 10.48 13.71
C MET A 1 -7.46 9.27 12.87
N CYS A 2 -7.32 9.34 11.55
CA CYS A 2 -7.30 8.12 10.72
C CYS A 2 -5.89 7.59 10.67
N ASP A 3 -5.73 6.29 10.87
CA ASP A 3 -4.46 5.61 10.83
C ASP A 3 -4.29 4.89 9.50
N PHE A 4 -3.09 4.96 8.94
CA PHE A 4 -2.71 4.35 7.69
C PHE A 4 -1.50 3.44 7.89
N GLU A 5 -1.37 2.48 7.00
CA GLU A 5 -0.22 1.61 6.84
C GLU A 5 0.33 1.75 5.43
N GLU A 6 1.65 1.69 5.31
CA GLU A 6 2.34 1.67 4.03
C GLU A 6 2.85 0.26 3.76
N PHE A 7 2.76 -0.17 2.50
CA PHE A 7 3.30 -1.43 2.02
C PHE A 7 4.30 -1.11 0.91
N VAL A 8 5.58 -1.42 1.14
CA VAL A 8 6.68 -1.15 0.21
C VAL A 8 7.08 -2.46 -0.47
N PHE A 9 7.07 -2.47 -1.79
CA PHE A 9 7.35 -3.64 -2.62
C PHE A 9 8.79 -3.65 -3.14
N GLU A 10 9.27 -4.80 -3.62
CA GLU A 10 10.62 -4.95 -4.20
C GLU A 10 10.87 -4.03 -5.41
N CYS A 11 9.82 -3.71 -6.15
CA CYS A 11 9.88 -2.74 -7.24
C CYS A 11 10.00 -1.27 -6.80
N GLN A 12 10.23 -0.99 -5.52
CA GLN A 12 10.32 0.36 -4.93
C GLN A 12 9.03 1.19 -5.01
N HIS A 13 7.92 0.56 -5.41
CA HIS A 13 6.59 1.15 -5.31
C HIS A 13 6.05 0.96 -3.89
N SER A 14 5.22 1.89 -3.42
CA SER A 14 4.48 1.72 -2.17
C SER A 14 2.99 1.96 -2.34
N VAL A 15 2.20 1.31 -1.49
CA VAL A 15 0.75 1.49 -1.40
C VAL A 15 0.39 1.84 0.03
N ILE A 16 -0.42 2.89 0.21
CA ILE A 16 -0.92 3.32 1.50
C ILE A 16 -2.36 2.83 1.66
N LYS A 17 -2.64 2.10 2.75
CA LYS A 17 -3.98 1.59 3.09
C LYS A 17 -4.46 2.17 4.41
N LEU A 18 -5.76 2.37 4.52
CA LEU A 18 -6.41 2.82 5.75
C LEU A 18 -6.48 1.65 6.74
N LYS A 19 -5.81 1.78 7.89
CA LYS A 19 -5.84 0.82 8.99
C LYS A 19 -7.04 1.05 9.90
N SER A 20 -7.27 2.31 10.27
CA SER A 20 -8.34 2.68 11.19
C SER A 20 -8.96 4.02 10.80
N ARG A 21 -10.28 4.14 11.01
CA ARG A 21 -11.01 5.39 10.83
C ARG A 21 -11.00 6.19 12.12
N CYS A 22 -11.01 7.52 11.99
CA CYS A 22 -11.19 8.40 13.14
C CYS A 22 -12.59 8.25 13.76
N HIS A 23 -12.77 8.75 14.98
CA HIS A 23 -14.06 8.71 15.69
C HIS A 23 -15.23 9.26 14.86
N PHE A 24 -15.00 10.31 14.06
CA PHE A 24 -16.02 10.94 13.23
C PHE A 24 -16.37 10.12 11.98
N ALA A 25 -15.39 9.40 11.43
CA ALA A 25 -15.54 8.65 10.18
C ALA A 25 -15.95 7.18 10.37
N ARG A 26 -15.88 6.66 11.60
CA ARG A 26 -16.09 5.21 11.86
C ARG A 26 -17.52 4.74 11.54
N ASN A 27 -18.51 5.62 11.66
CA ASN A 27 -19.93 5.27 11.49
C ASN A 27 -20.50 5.66 10.12
N ASP A 28 -19.75 6.38 9.30
CA ASP A 28 -20.19 6.81 7.98
C ASP A 28 -19.16 6.36 6.92
N PRO A 29 -19.50 5.36 6.09
CA PRO A 29 -18.66 4.87 5.02
C PRO A 29 -18.14 5.96 4.08
N ASN A 30 -18.95 6.99 3.83
CA ASN A 30 -18.70 8.08 2.88
C ASN A 30 -18.08 9.32 3.55
N HIS A 31 -17.76 9.25 4.84
CA HIS A 31 -17.19 10.37 5.56
C HIS A 31 -15.84 10.79 4.98
N GLN A 32 -15.80 11.97 4.37
CA GLN A 32 -14.57 12.58 3.90
C GLN A 32 -13.80 13.14 5.10
N CYS A 33 -12.81 12.41 5.59
CA CYS A 33 -12.01 12.84 6.73
C CYS A 33 -10.99 13.92 6.32
N PHE A 34 -11.21 15.14 6.79
CA PHE A 34 -10.27 16.27 6.66
C PHE A 34 -9.32 16.41 7.87
N GLY A 35 -9.42 15.49 8.83
CA GLY A 35 -8.56 15.47 10.01
C GLY A 35 -7.15 14.95 9.73
N VAL A 36 -6.28 15.06 10.75
CA VAL A 36 -4.89 14.58 10.68
C VAL A 36 -4.86 13.08 10.34
N LYS A 37 -4.01 12.74 9.37
CA LYS A 37 -3.71 11.38 8.92
C LYS A 37 -2.36 10.96 9.50
N MET A 38 -2.29 9.79 10.11
CA MET A 38 -1.04 9.25 10.65
C MET A 38 -0.66 7.98 9.91
N LEU A 39 0.57 7.93 9.37
CA LEU A 39 1.18 6.69 8.95
C LEU A 39 1.74 5.99 10.19
N ARG A 40 1.24 4.80 10.52
CA ARG A 40 1.63 4.07 11.73
C ARG A 40 2.82 3.17 11.49
N GLU A 41 2.72 2.36 10.46
CA GLU A 41 3.67 1.30 10.16
C GLU A 41 3.93 1.26 8.66
N SER A 42 5.15 0.86 8.30
CA SER A 42 5.56 0.59 6.93
C SER A 42 6.05 -0.85 6.87
N TRP A 43 5.45 -1.64 5.99
CA TRP A 43 5.66 -3.06 5.85
C TRP A 43 6.39 -3.33 4.54
N ARG A 44 7.55 -3.97 4.60
CA ARG A 44 8.17 -4.50 3.39
C ARG A 44 7.42 -5.75 2.94
N GLN A 45 7.14 -5.81 1.64
CA GLN A 45 6.55 -6.96 0.98
C GLN A 45 7.67 -7.67 0.21
N ASP A 46 8.60 -8.24 0.97
CA ASP A 46 9.79 -8.89 0.41
C ASP A 46 9.37 -10.00 -0.56
N GLY A 47 10.01 -10.04 -1.72
CA GLY A 47 9.66 -10.99 -2.78
C GLY A 47 8.32 -10.75 -3.47
N GLN A 48 7.64 -9.63 -3.23
CA GLN A 48 6.41 -9.25 -3.94
C GLN A 48 6.59 -7.99 -4.79
N LEU A 49 5.89 -7.98 -5.93
CA LEU A 49 5.75 -6.80 -6.78
C LEU A 49 4.38 -6.15 -6.54
N CYS A 50 4.30 -4.85 -6.81
CA CYS A 50 3.01 -4.17 -6.79
C CYS A 50 2.13 -4.62 -7.98
N ASP A 51 0.82 -4.45 -7.82
CA ASP A 51 -0.18 -4.84 -8.84
C ASP A 51 0.10 -4.20 -10.21
N ASN A 52 0.63 -2.97 -10.24
CA ASN A 52 0.97 -2.27 -11.47
C ASN A 52 2.15 -2.95 -12.21
N CYS A 53 3.20 -3.33 -11.49
CA CYS A 53 4.32 -4.08 -12.06
C CYS A 53 3.85 -5.46 -12.55
N LEU A 54 3.03 -6.17 -11.78
CA LEU A 54 2.46 -7.44 -12.20
C LEU A 54 1.63 -7.30 -13.49
N ALA A 55 0.78 -6.26 -13.56
CA ALA A 55 -0.06 -5.98 -14.73
C ALA A 55 0.77 -5.64 -15.98
N ASN A 56 1.93 -5.00 -15.82
CA ASN A 56 2.87 -4.68 -16.89
C ASN A 56 3.78 -5.86 -17.30
N GLY A 57 3.53 -7.06 -16.77
CA GLY A 57 4.27 -8.27 -17.12
C GLY A 57 5.60 -8.42 -16.39
N TYR A 58 5.83 -7.67 -15.32
CA TYR A 58 7.00 -7.87 -14.46
C TYR A 58 6.78 -9.04 -13.51
N HIS A 59 7.85 -9.77 -13.22
CA HIS A 59 7.86 -10.86 -12.25
C HIS A 59 9.23 -10.94 -11.56
N ILE A 60 9.28 -11.56 -10.38
CA ILE A 60 10.51 -11.81 -9.65
C ILE A 60 10.97 -13.25 -9.92
N GLN A 61 12.24 -13.41 -10.29
CA GLN A 61 12.89 -14.71 -10.39
C GLN A 61 14.27 -14.60 -9.73
N ASN A 62 14.52 -15.43 -8.71
CA ASN A 62 15.78 -15.44 -7.93
C ASN A 62 16.16 -14.05 -7.35
N GLY A 63 15.17 -13.27 -6.90
CA GLY A 63 15.38 -11.93 -6.34
C GLY A 63 15.64 -10.82 -7.37
N VAL A 64 15.58 -11.14 -8.67
CA VAL A 64 15.74 -10.18 -9.76
C VAL A 64 14.40 -9.95 -10.46
N ILE A 65 14.11 -8.70 -10.80
CA ILE A 65 12.88 -8.30 -11.49
C ILE A 65 13.08 -8.40 -13.00
N TRP A 66 12.23 -9.19 -13.67
CA TRP A 66 12.24 -9.41 -15.11
C TRP A 66 10.93 -8.95 -15.75
N ARG A 67 10.99 -8.45 -16.99
CA ARG A 67 9.81 -8.16 -17.80
C ARG A 67 9.61 -9.26 -18.83
N ARG A 68 8.40 -9.83 -18.91
CA ARG A 68 8.06 -10.74 -20.00
C ARG A 68 8.06 -9.97 -21.33
N ALA A 69 8.71 -10.54 -22.34
CA ALA A 69 8.74 -10.01 -23.69
C ALA A 69 7.38 -10.14 -24.38
#